data_AF-A0A538S8A6-F1
#
_entry.id   AF-A0A538S8A6-F1
#
_cell.length_a   1.000
_cell.length_b   1.000
_cell.length_c   1.000
_cell.angle_alpha   90.00
_cell.angle_beta   90.00
_cell.angle_gamma   90.00
#
_symmetry.space_group_name_H-M   'P 1'
#
loop_
_entity.id
_entity.type
_entity.pdbx_description
1 polymer ?
#
loop_
_entity_poly.entity_id
_entity_poly.type
_entity_poly.pdbx_seq_one_letter_code
_entity_poly.pdbx_strand_id
1 'polypeptide(L)'
;PLQGPARRIDTGDLVVNGAFGYDVTVSSKGALVFAATSPTRPSELYVMSSPAARPRRLTDFNGWTKDVAWGREERVTWKNDRFDEDGVLVYPPDFSPTSSYPLVLLIHGGPRSSSKTSFSTLAQLMAAQGWLVFQPNYRGSDNLGNAYMAAITADAGPGPGRDVMAGIEELRRRPYVAPGKPAVTGWSYGGYMTTWLIGTYPDAWQVAMAGAPVSDLIEEYDLSDGNVAWRYSMGGSPWTEGREKLYREQSPITYVTRVKTPTLVMSLMEDFRVPTAQALTYYRALKDNGVETEYIAFPGRGHNPRDPVHSLERSRLWVDWVRRHMGAPLP
;
A
#
# COMPACT_ATOMS: atom_id res chain seq x y z
N PRO A 1 0.57 -13.87 -24.44
CA PRO A 1 0.94 -14.71 -25.61
C PRO A 1 1.09 -13.83 -26.85
N LEU A 2 2.06 -14.12 -27.73
CA LEU A 2 2.15 -13.39 -29.02
C LEU A 2 0.93 -13.67 -29.91
N GLN A 3 0.26 -14.82 -29.71
CA GLN A 3 -1.02 -15.19 -30.32
C GLN A 3 -1.83 -16.09 -29.35
N GLY A 4 -3.17 -15.95 -29.36
CA GLY A 4 -4.08 -16.80 -28.57
C GLY A 4 -4.35 -16.34 -27.12
N PRO A 5 -5.31 -16.97 -26.43
CA PRO A 5 -5.69 -16.62 -25.07
C PRO A 5 -4.56 -16.92 -24.09
N ALA A 6 -4.39 -16.05 -23.09
CA ALA A 6 -3.46 -16.30 -22.00
C ALA A 6 -3.93 -17.52 -21.18
N ARG A 7 -3.00 -18.42 -20.86
CA ARG A 7 -3.26 -19.56 -19.97
C ARG A 7 -2.57 -19.30 -18.64
N ARG A 8 -3.32 -19.49 -17.54
CA ARG A 8 -2.75 -19.44 -16.19
C ARG A 8 -1.78 -20.61 -16.01
N ILE A 9 -0.59 -20.29 -15.51
CA ILE A 9 0.38 -21.28 -15.05
C ILE A 9 0.04 -21.60 -13.61
N ASP A 10 -0.07 -22.89 -13.28
CA ASP A 10 -0.35 -23.32 -11.92
C ASP A 10 0.95 -23.33 -11.11
N THR A 11 1.04 -22.39 -10.17
CA THR A 11 2.16 -22.26 -9.23
C THR A 11 1.76 -22.65 -7.80
N GLY A 12 0.56 -23.23 -7.62
CA GLY A 12 0.01 -23.49 -6.29
C GLY A 12 -0.30 -22.20 -5.53
N ASP A 13 0.17 -22.11 -4.30
CA ASP A 13 0.05 -20.96 -3.39
C ASP A 13 1.12 -19.88 -3.61
N LEU A 14 2.06 -20.11 -4.54
CA LEU A 14 3.12 -19.16 -4.83
C LEU A 14 2.59 -17.94 -5.57
N VAL A 15 2.90 -16.76 -5.03
CA VAL A 15 2.72 -15.47 -5.68
C VAL A 15 4.04 -15.07 -6.34
N VAL A 16 4.06 -15.12 -7.67
CA VAL A 16 5.18 -14.61 -8.47
C VAL A 16 5.20 -13.09 -8.32
N ASN A 17 6.27 -12.55 -7.75
CA ASN A 17 6.37 -11.13 -7.42
C ASN A 17 7.76 -10.62 -7.80
N GLY A 18 7.80 -9.49 -8.49
CA GLY A 18 8.98 -8.66 -8.71
C GLY A 18 8.74 -7.24 -8.20
N ALA A 19 9.77 -6.40 -8.24
CA ALA A 19 9.69 -5.02 -7.72
C ALA A 19 8.61 -4.17 -8.43
N PHE A 20 8.35 -4.43 -9.72
CA PHE A 20 7.30 -3.81 -10.54
C PHE A 20 6.76 -4.80 -11.58
N GLY A 21 6.18 -5.91 -11.12
CA GLY A 21 5.58 -6.93 -12.00
C GLY A 21 6.03 -8.33 -11.65
N TYR A 22 6.50 -9.08 -12.65
CA TYR A 22 6.89 -10.48 -12.52
C TYR A 22 8.37 -10.66 -12.88
N ASP A 23 9.17 -11.16 -11.95
CA ASP A 23 10.56 -11.57 -12.21
C ASP A 23 10.56 -13.02 -12.70
N VAL A 24 10.44 -13.19 -14.02
CA VAL A 24 10.41 -14.50 -14.70
C VAL A 24 11.33 -14.52 -15.91
N THR A 25 12.03 -15.63 -16.11
CA THR A 25 12.80 -15.91 -17.32
C THR A 25 12.45 -17.28 -17.89
N VAL A 26 12.52 -17.40 -19.21
CA VAL A 26 12.18 -18.63 -19.95
C VAL A 26 13.41 -19.09 -20.72
N SER A 27 13.84 -20.33 -20.48
CA SER A 27 14.95 -20.94 -21.21
C SER A 27 14.53 -21.34 -22.64
N SER A 28 15.52 -21.58 -23.50
CA SER A 28 15.30 -22.09 -24.87
C SER A 28 14.59 -23.46 -24.92
N LYS A 29 14.58 -24.21 -23.81
CA LYS A 29 13.90 -25.51 -23.67
C LYS A 29 12.52 -25.40 -23.01
N GLY A 30 12.04 -24.18 -22.73
CA GLY A 30 10.72 -23.95 -22.13
C GLY A 30 10.67 -24.08 -20.60
N ALA A 31 11.81 -24.29 -19.93
CA ALA A 31 11.88 -24.19 -18.47
C ALA A 31 11.72 -22.73 -18.02
N LEU A 32 11.04 -22.53 -16.89
CA LEU A 32 10.75 -21.24 -16.29
C LEU A 32 11.56 -21.10 -15.00
N VAL A 33 12.20 -19.95 -14.79
CA VAL A 33 12.82 -19.58 -13.51
C VAL A 33 12.19 -18.27 -13.05
N PHE A 34 11.75 -18.20 -11.80
CA PHE A 34 11.05 -17.02 -11.28
C PHE A 34 11.27 -16.84 -9.78
N ALA A 35 11.14 -15.60 -9.31
CA ALA A 35 11.06 -15.28 -7.89
C ALA A 35 9.61 -15.35 -7.42
N ALA A 36 9.35 -16.01 -6.29
CA ALA A 36 8.01 -16.09 -5.73
C ALA A 36 8.02 -16.12 -4.20
N THR A 37 6.91 -15.65 -3.65
CA THR A 37 6.62 -15.65 -2.20
C THR A 37 5.41 -16.54 -1.93
N SER A 38 5.14 -16.80 -0.65
CA SER A 38 3.83 -17.28 -0.18
C SER A 38 3.42 -16.41 1.02
N PRO A 39 2.18 -16.49 1.55
CA PRO A 39 1.75 -15.67 2.69
C PRO A 39 2.73 -15.67 3.88
N THR A 40 3.40 -16.80 4.13
CA THR A 40 4.28 -17.01 5.30
C THR A 40 5.73 -17.26 4.92
N ARG A 41 6.12 -16.98 3.66
CA ARG A 41 7.48 -17.23 3.19
C ARG A 41 7.99 -16.07 2.34
N PRO A 42 9.11 -15.43 2.74
CA PRO A 42 9.78 -14.46 1.90
C PRO A 42 10.22 -15.05 0.56
N SER A 43 10.63 -14.16 -0.35
CA SER A 43 10.92 -14.53 -1.73
C SER A 43 12.08 -15.52 -1.84
N GLU A 44 11.87 -16.57 -2.64
CA GLU A 44 12.89 -17.55 -3.04
C GLU A 44 12.83 -17.75 -4.56
N LEU A 45 13.91 -18.29 -5.13
CA LEU A 45 13.94 -18.69 -6.53
C LEU A 45 13.28 -20.06 -6.72
N TYR A 46 12.48 -20.19 -7.77
CA TYR A 46 11.83 -21.42 -8.18
C TYR A 46 12.13 -21.73 -9.64
N VAL A 47 12.10 -23.02 -9.98
CA VAL A 47 12.16 -23.51 -11.36
C VAL A 47 10.99 -24.42 -11.66
N MET A 48 10.46 -24.31 -12.88
CA MET A 48 9.59 -25.30 -13.49
C MET A 48 10.25 -25.81 -14.76
N SER A 49 10.40 -27.12 -14.93
CA SER A 49 11.05 -27.70 -16.13
C SER A 49 10.23 -27.50 -17.41
N SER A 50 8.92 -27.22 -17.27
CA SER A 50 8.00 -26.81 -18.33
C SER A 50 6.82 -26.03 -17.70
N PRO A 51 5.96 -25.35 -18.48
CA PRO A 51 4.76 -24.67 -17.94
C PRO A 51 3.75 -25.60 -17.25
N ALA A 52 3.87 -26.92 -17.42
CA ALA A 52 3.01 -27.92 -16.78
C ALA A 52 3.68 -28.62 -15.58
N ALA A 53 4.97 -28.39 -15.34
CA ALA A 53 5.69 -28.97 -14.22
C ALA A 53 5.33 -28.27 -12.90
N ARG A 54 5.47 -28.95 -11.76
CA ARG A 54 5.32 -28.27 -10.47
C ARG A 54 6.54 -27.38 -10.18
N PRO A 55 6.36 -26.21 -9.54
CA PRO A 55 7.49 -25.40 -9.07
C PRO A 55 8.37 -26.18 -8.10
N ARG A 56 9.70 -26.12 -8.32
CA ARG A 56 10.71 -26.62 -7.40
C ARG A 56 11.56 -25.46 -6.91
N ARG A 57 11.65 -25.29 -5.59
CA ARG A 57 12.49 -24.27 -4.96
C ARG A 57 13.98 -24.53 -5.23
N LEU A 58 14.72 -23.48 -5.58
CA LEU A 58 16.15 -23.49 -5.87
C LEU A 58 17.01 -22.93 -4.73
N THR A 59 16.44 -22.03 -3.93
CA THR A 59 17.16 -21.33 -2.86
C THR A 59 16.46 -21.48 -1.51
N ASP A 60 17.22 -21.27 -0.43
CA ASP A 60 16.70 -21.25 0.94
C ASP A 60 17.39 -20.13 1.74
N PHE A 61 17.43 -18.93 1.15
CA PHE A 61 18.04 -17.76 1.81
C PHE A 61 17.32 -17.40 3.12
N ASN A 62 16.03 -17.73 3.19
CA ASN A 62 15.16 -17.44 4.31
C ASN A 62 14.85 -18.70 5.14
N GLY A 63 15.69 -19.73 5.13
CA GLY A 63 15.46 -20.96 5.91
C GLY A 63 15.28 -20.72 7.42
N TRP A 64 15.76 -19.59 7.93
CA TRP A 64 15.58 -19.13 9.32
C TRP A 64 14.12 -18.82 9.68
N THR A 65 13.24 -18.54 8.70
CA THR A 65 11.84 -18.18 8.96
C THR A 65 10.97 -19.33 9.43
N LYS A 66 11.48 -20.57 9.37
CA LYS A 66 10.78 -21.77 9.84
C LYS A 66 10.47 -21.74 11.34
N ASP A 67 11.27 -21.00 12.11
CA ASP A 67 11.17 -20.89 13.56
C ASP A 67 10.40 -19.64 14.00
N VAL A 68 9.82 -18.91 13.04
CA VAL A 68 9.02 -17.70 13.28
C VAL A 68 7.54 -18.02 13.17
N ALA A 69 6.75 -17.59 14.16
CA ALA A 69 5.31 -17.63 14.09
C ALA A 69 4.81 -16.50 13.16
N TRP A 70 4.29 -16.87 12.00
CA TRP A 70 3.75 -15.92 11.03
C TRP A 70 2.25 -15.73 11.20
N GLY A 71 1.81 -14.49 11.01
CA GLY A 71 0.40 -14.17 10.85
C GLY A 71 -0.16 -14.83 9.60
N ARG A 72 -1.32 -15.48 9.72
CA ARG A 72 -2.04 -15.97 8.53
C ARG A 72 -2.56 -14.78 7.71
N GLU A 73 -2.70 -14.99 6.41
CA GLU A 73 -3.31 -14.01 5.50
C GLU A 73 -4.62 -14.54 4.93
N GLU A 74 -5.61 -13.66 4.76
CA GLU A 74 -6.91 -13.98 4.18
C GLU A 74 -7.23 -12.96 3.08
N ARG A 75 -7.72 -13.44 1.93
CA ARG A 75 -8.39 -12.58 0.96
C ARG A 75 -9.78 -12.21 1.48
N VAL A 76 -10.04 -10.91 1.64
CA VAL A 76 -11.34 -10.36 2.01
C VAL A 76 -11.98 -9.74 0.77
N THR A 77 -13.29 -9.88 0.62
CA THR A 77 -14.04 -9.29 -0.50
C THR A 77 -15.22 -8.48 0.01
N TRP A 78 -15.53 -7.37 -0.64
CA TRP A 78 -16.70 -6.54 -0.35
C TRP A 78 -17.29 -5.96 -1.64
N LYS A 79 -18.47 -5.35 -1.54
CA LYS A 79 -19.09 -4.64 -2.66
C LYS A 79 -18.98 -3.15 -2.44
N ASN A 80 -18.60 -2.40 -3.48
CA ASN A 80 -18.70 -0.94 -3.48
C ASN A 80 -19.04 -0.42 -4.88
N ASP A 81 -19.99 0.51 -4.98
CA ASP A 81 -20.56 0.97 -6.25
C ASP A 81 -20.93 -0.21 -7.19
N ARG A 82 -20.16 -0.40 -8.28
CA ARG A 82 -20.34 -1.45 -9.29
C ARG A 82 -19.28 -2.55 -9.25
N PHE A 83 -18.38 -2.52 -8.27
CA PHE A 83 -17.22 -3.38 -8.21
C PHE A 83 -17.33 -4.40 -7.08
N ASP A 84 -16.81 -5.60 -7.36
CA ASP A 84 -16.57 -6.66 -6.38
C ASP A 84 -15.12 -6.50 -5.90
N GLU A 85 -14.96 -5.65 -4.90
CA GLU A 85 -13.68 -5.25 -4.32
C GLU A 85 -13.02 -6.41 -3.54
N ASP A 86 -11.70 -6.36 -3.39
CA ASP A 86 -10.97 -7.27 -2.54
C ASP A 86 -9.75 -6.65 -1.85
N GLY A 87 -9.17 -7.39 -0.92
CA GLY A 87 -7.96 -6.99 -0.22
C GLY A 87 -7.40 -8.14 0.60
N VAL A 88 -6.35 -7.87 1.35
CA VAL A 88 -5.66 -8.87 2.17
C VAL A 88 -5.73 -8.46 3.63
N LEU A 89 -6.19 -9.36 4.49
CA LEU A 89 -6.16 -9.20 5.94
C LEU A 89 -5.07 -10.10 6.51
N VAL A 90 -4.11 -9.51 7.22
CA VAL A 90 -3.07 -10.22 7.97
C VAL A 90 -3.44 -10.23 9.45
N TYR A 91 -3.38 -11.42 10.03
CA TYR A 91 -3.76 -11.67 11.42
C TYR A 91 -2.54 -11.68 12.34
N PRO A 92 -2.69 -11.34 13.63
CA PRO A 92 -1.68 -11.64 14.64
C PRO A 92 -1.29 -13.13 14.62
N PRO A 93 0.00 -13.48 14.83
CA PRO A 93 0.45 -14.88 14.85
C PRO A 93 -0.27 -15.76 15.89
N ASP A 94 -0.70 -15.16 16.99
CA ASP A 94 -1.41 -15.76 18.13
C ASP A 94 -2.92 -15.47 18.11
N PHE A 95 -3.48 -15.18 16.92
CA PHE A 95 -4.88 -14.81 16.75
C PHE A 95 -5.86 -15.81 17.42
N SER A 96 -6.77 -15.25 18.22
CA SER A 96 -7.93 -15.95 18.77
C SER A 96 -9.23 -15.29 18.29
N PRO A 97 -10.22 -16.04 17.79
CA PRO A 97 -11.51 -15.49 17.38
C PRO A 97 -12.34 -14.92 18.55
N THR A 98 -11.95 -15.18 19.80
CA THR A 98 -12.61 -14.65 21.01
C THR A 98 -11.96 -13.37 21.54
N SER A 99 -10.83 -12.95 20.95
CA SER A 99 -10.13 -11.72 21.29
C SER A 99 -10.53 -10.58 20.35
N SER A 100 -10.17 -9.35 20.71
CA SER A 100 -10.51 -8.13 19.98
C SER A 100 -9.24 -7.38 19.58
N TYR A 101 -9.07 -7.12 18.28
CA TYR A 101 -7.82 -6.59 17.72
C TYR A 101 -8.04 -5.25 17.01
N PRO A 102 -7.24 -4.21 17.31
CA PRO A 102 -7.29 -2.96 16.57
C PRO A 102 -6.89 -3.14 15.10
N LEU A 103 -7.47 -2.32 14.24
CA LEU A 103 -7.25 -2.36 12.80
C LEU A 103 -6.20 -1.32 12.37
N VAL A 104 -5.25 -1.74 11.54
CA VAL A 104 -4.24 -0.90 10.89
C VAL A 104 -4.36 -1.08 9.39
N LEU A 105 -4.50 0.00 8.64
CA LEU A 105 -4.49 -0.04 7.18
C LEU A 105 -3.08 0.11 6.64
N LEU A 106 -2.72 -0.73 5.67
CA LEU A 106 -1.49 -0.62 4.89
C LEU A 106 -1.88 -0.53 3.41
N ILE A 107 -2.05 0.70 2.93
CA ILE A 107 -2.49 1.01 1.58
C ILE A 107 -1.28 0.95 0.64
N HIS A 108 -1.40 0.15 -0.43
CA HIS A 108 -0.31 -0.03 -1.37
C HIS A 108 -0.06 1.22 -2.22
N GLY A 109 1.16 1.33 -2.76
CA GLY A 109 1.53 2.34 -3.75
C GLY A 109 1.09 1.96 -5.16
N GLY A 110 1.41 2.81 -6.13
CA GLY A 110 1.05 2.60 -7.53
C GLY A 110 0.57 3.90 -8.18
N PRO A 111 -0.72 4.03 -8.56
CA PRO A 111 -1.86 3.23 -8.08
C PRO A 111 -2.08 1.89 -8.80
N ARG A 112 -1.40 1.67 -9.93
CA ARG A 112 -1.48 0.41 -10.71
C ARG A 112 -0.61 -0.68 -10.09
N SER A 113 -1.05 -1.22 -8.97
CA SER A 113 -0.49 -2.37 -8.27
C SER A 113 -1.62 -3.10 -7.55
N SER A 114 -1.30 -4.08 -6.71
CA SER A 114 -2.30 -4.74 -5.86
C SER A 114 -1.66 -5.39 -4.64
N SER A 115 -2.40 -5.36 -3.54
CA SER A 115 -2.22 -6.21 -2.37
C SER A 115 -2.59 -7.65 -2.73
N LYS A 116 -1.67 -8.58 -2.48
CA LYS A 116 -1.79 -10.01 -2.77
C LYS A 116 -1.51 -10.79 -1.50
N THR A 117 -1.95 -12.05 -1.44
CA THR A 117 -1.59 -12.98 -0.36
C THR A 117 -0.12 -13.42 -0.49
N SER A 118 0.78 -12.45 -0.42
CA SER A 118 2.22 -12.53 -0.62
C SER A 118 2.91 -11.91 0.58
N PHE A 119 4.03 -12.51 0.98
CA PHE A 119 4.75 -12.09 2.17
C PHE A 119 5.07 -10.58 2.17
N SER A 120 4.54 -9.87 3.17
CA SER A 120 4.80 -8.46 3.42
C SER A 120 5.46 -8.28 4.79
N THR A 121 6.74 -7.91 4.80
CA THR A 121 7.51 -7.72 6.04
C THR A 121 6.81 -6.72 6.97
N LEU A 122 6.36 -5.57 6.45
CA LEU A 122 5.73 -4.55 7.29
C LEU A 122 4.38 -5.01 7.84
N ALA A 123 3.57 -5.72 7.03
CA ALA A 123 2.30 -6.24 7.50
C ALA A 123 2.50 -7.31 8.58
N GLN A 124 3.46 -8.22 8.41
CA GLN A 124 3.80 -9.23 9.42
C GLN A 124 4.35 -8.59 10.71
N LEU A 125 5.20 -7.57 10.61
CA LEU A 125 5.72 -6.83 11.77
C LEU A 125 4.61 -6.12 12.56
N MET A 126 3.69 -5.45 11.86
CA MET A 126 2.52 -4.83 12.48
C MET A 126 1.58 -5.86 13.09
N ALA A 127 1.32 -6.98 12.40
CA ALA A 127 0.47 -8.05 12.91
C ALA A 127 1.05 -8.68 14.18
N ALA A 128 2.38 -8.85 14.23
CA ALA A 128 3.10 -9.33 15.40
C ALA A 128 3.04 -8.36 16.60
N GLN A 129 2.58 -7.12 16.42
CA GLN A 129 2.28 -6.24 17.55
C GLN A 129 0.89 -6.49 18.14
N GLY A 130 0.05 -7.34 17.55
CA GLY A 130 -1.33 -7.58 17.98
C GLY A 130 -2.37 -6.74 17.23
N TRP A 131 -2.07 -6.29 16.02
CA TRP A 131 -3.03 -5.60 15.15
C TRP A 131 -3.52 -6.49 14.01
N LEU A 132 -4.77 -6.29 13.60
CA LEU A 132 -5.23 -6.74 12.29
C LEU A 132 -4.72 -5.76 11.23
N VAL A 133 -4.01 -6.26 10.21
CA VAL A 133 -3.47 -5.40 9.15
C VAL A 133 -4.26 -5.60 7.87
N PHE A 134 -4.96 -4.57 7.44
CA PHE A 134 -5.77 -4.60 6.22
C PHE A 134 -5.07 -3.86 5.09
N GLN A 135 -4.88 -4.59 3.98
CA GLN A 135 -4.29 -4.11 2.75
C GLN A 135 -5.38 -4.11 1.67
N PRO A 136 -6.21 -3.05 1.58
CA PRO A 136 -7.28 -2.98 0.59
C PRO A 136 -6.70 -2.85 -0.82
N ASN A 137 -7.34 -3.50 -1.80
CA ASN A 137 -7.29 -3.02 -3.18
C ASN A 137 -8.45 -2.06 -3.40
N TYR A 138 -8.25 -1.12 -4.31
CA TYR A 138 -9.19 -0.06 -4.65
C TYR A 138 -9.19 0.16 -6.17
N ARG A 139 -10.24 0.78 -6.71
CA ARG A 139 -10.32 1.06 -8.15
C ARG A 139 -9.06 1.76 -8.62
N GLY A 140 -8.43 1.25 -9.66
CA GLY A 140 -7.06 1.63 -10.04
C GLY A 140 -6.02 0.52 -9.86
N SER A 141 -6.31 -0.46 -9.01
CA SER A 141 -5.45 -1.63 -8.79
C SER A 141 -5.48 -2.58 -9.99
N ASP A 142 -4.43 -3.39 -10.17
CA ASP A 142 -4.20 -4.21 -11.37
C ASP A 142 -4.78 -5.64 -11.30
N ASN A 143 -5.59 -5.94 -10.28
CA ASN A 143 -6.07 -7.29 -9.95
C ASN A 143 -7.46 -7.65 -10.50
N LEU A 144 -8.30 -6.68 -10.88
CA LEU A 144 -9.68 -6.91 -11.37
C LEU A 144 -9.88 -6.49 -12.85
N GLY A 145 -8.78 -6.37 -13.59
CA GLY A 145 -8.78 -6.11 -15.03
C GLY A 145 -8.85 -4.64 -15.43
N ASN A 146 -8.78 -4.39 -16.74
CA ASN A 146 -8.53 -3.06 -17.29
C ASN A 146 -9.60 -2.02 -16.93
N ALA A 147 -10.88 -2.41 -16.88
CA ALA A 147 -11.96 -1.48 -16.57
C ALA A 147 -11.89 -0.97 -15.12
N TYR A 148 -11.50 -1.84 -14.19
CA TYR A 148 -11.29 -1.50 -12.78
C TYR A 148 -10.02 -0.65 -12.61
N MET A 149 -8.92 -1.05 -13.25
CA MET A 149 -7.66 -0.29 -13.25
C MET A 149 -7.83 1.12 -13.86
N ALA A 150 -8.66 1.28 -14.89
CA ALA A 150 -8.89 2.57 -15.54
C ALA A 150 -9.85 3.49 -14.75
N ALA A 151 -10.63 2.95 -13.80
CA ALA A 151 -11.67 3.69 -13.08
C ALA A 151 -11.14 4.76 -12.12
N ILE A 152 -9.81 4.80 -11.88
CA ILE A 152 -9.12 5.86 -11.12
C ILE A 152 -8.81 7.10 -11.97
N THR A 153 -8.97 7.03 -13.29
CA THR A 153 -8.65 8.14 -14.20
C THR A 153 -9.53 9.35 -13.88
N ALA A 154 -8.93 10.50 -13.60
CA ALA A 154 -9.58 11.69 -13.10
C ALA A 154 -10.41 11.48 -11.82
N ASP A 155 -10.11 10.44 -11.03
CA ASP A 155 -10.74 10.10 -9.74
C ASP A 155 -9.71 9.49 -8.78
N ALA A 156 -8.55 10.13 -8.64
CA ALA A 156 -7.41 9.66 -7.86
C ALA A 156 -7.71 9.53 -6.36
N GLY A 157 -8.49 10.45 -5.79
CA GLY A 157 -8.81 10.49 -4.36
C GLY A 157 -10.20 9.94 -4.04
N PRO A 158 -11.29 10.55 -4.57
CA PRO A 158 -12.65 10.25 -4.12
C PRO A 158 -13.07 8.80 -4.32
N GLY A 159 -12.87 8.22 -5.50
CA GLY A 159 -13.24 6.85 -5.83
C GLY A 159 -12.52 5.81 -4.96
N PRO A 160 -11.18 5.73 -5.02
CA PRO A 160 -10.39 4.82 -4.20
C PRO A 160 -10.62 5.01 -2.70
N GLY A 161 -10.82 6.27 -2.25
CA GLY A 161 -11.18 6.55 -0.86
C GLY A 161 -12.50 5.90 -0.43
N ARG A 162 -13.54 5.92 -1.29
CA ARG A 162 -14.80 5.20 -1.02
C ARG A 162 -14.60 3.68 -0.97
N ASP A 163 -13.77 3.12 -1.84
CA ASP A 163 -13.50 1.67 -1.87
C ASP A 163 -12.84 1.21 -0.58
N VAL A 164 -11.83 1.96 -0.12
CA VAL A 164 -11.13 1.70 1.15
C VAL A 164 -12.09 1.79 2.34
N MET A 165 -12.91 2.85 2.42
CA MET A 165 -13.86 3.02 3.52
C MET A 165 -14.93 1.92 3.56
N ALA A 166 -15.40 1.45 2.40
CA ALA A 166 -16.34 0.33 2.32
C ALA A 166 -15.70 -0.98 2.82
N GLY A 167 -14.41 -1.22 2.52
CA GLY A 167 -13.68 -2.38 3.01
C GLY A 167 -13.51 -2.39 4.54
N ILE A 168 -13.29 -1.21 5.14
CA ILE A 168 -13.25 -1.07 6.62
C ILE A 168 -14.60 -1.46 7.24
N GLU A 169 -15.70 -1.02 6.64
CA GLU A 169 -17.04 -1.33 7.14
C GLU A 169 -17.36 -2.83 7.05
N GLU A 170 -16.91 -3.50 5.98
CA GLU A 170 -17.03 -4.96 5.90
C GLU A 170 -16.24 -5.66 7.02
N LEU A 171 -15.01 -5.22 7.31
CA LEU A 171 -14.22 -5.81 8.39
C LEU A 171 -14.83 -5.58 9.77
N ARG A 172 -15.45 -4.43 10.03
CA ARG A 172 -16.09 -4.11 11.31
C ARG A 172 -17.23 -5.05 11.71
N ARG A 173 -17.76 -5.83 10.76
CA ARG A 173 -18.77 -6.86 11.02
C ARG A 173 -18.20 -8.11 11.71
N ARG A 174 -16.86 -8.27 11.70
CA ARG A 174 -16.19 -9.41 12.31
C ARG A 174 -16.10 -9.20 13.83
N PRO A 175 -16.45 -10.20 14.65
CA PRO A 175 -16.56 -10.04 16.11
C PRO A 175 -15.21 -9.75 16.80
N TYR A 176 -14.10 -10.08 16.13
CA TYR A 176 -12.74 -9.89 16.62
C TYR A 176 -12.08 -8.59 16.16
N VAL A 177 -12.77 -7.76 15.35
CA VAL A 177 -12.28 -6.42 15.00
C VAL A 177 -12.69 -5.45 16.11
N ALA A 178 -11.70 -4.82 16.75
CA ALA A 178 -11.97 -3.96 17.89
C ALA A 178 -12.80 -2.73 17.49
N PRO A 179 -13.78 -2.34 18.33
CA PRO A 179 -14.50 -1.10 18.12
C PRO A 179 -13.53 0.08 18.29
N GLY A 180 -13.52 1.00 17.34
CA GLY A 180 -12.65 2.18 17.40
C GLY A 180 -12.25 2.73 16.03
N LYS A 181 -11.38 3.73 16.08
CA LYS A 181 -10.78 4.34 14.90
C LYS A 181 -9.51 3.55 14.53
N PRO A 182 -9.37 3.06 13.28
CA PRO A 182 -8.15 2.42 12.83
C PRO A 182 -6.97 3.40 12.70
N ALA A 183 -5.77 2.86 12.58
CA ALA A 183 -4.64 3.56 11.97
C ALA A 183 -4.72 3.49 10.45
N VAL A 184 -4.23 4.53 9.75
CA VAL A 184 -4.10 4.54 8.28
C VAL A 184 -2.69 4.84 7.83
N THR A 185 -2.20 4.04 6.90
CA THR A 185 -0.80 4.08 6.54
C THR A 185 -0.59 3.73 5.07
N GLY A 186 0.40 4.34 4.43
CA GLY A 186 0.83 3.96 3.10
C GLY A 186 2.03 4.74 2.59
N TRP A 187 2.64 4.23 1.52
CA TRP A 187 3.79 4.85 0.85
C TRP A 187 3.44 5.20 -0.60
N SER A 188 4.01 6.27 -1.15
CA SER A 188 3.75 6.71 -2.54
C SER A 188 2.27 7.08 -2.72
N TYR A 189 1.57 6.51 -3.71
CA TYR A 189 0.11 6.62 -3.81
C TYR A 189 -0.62 6.16 -2.52
N GLY A 190 -0.10 5.19 -1.78
CA GLY A 190 -0.66 4.84 -0.47
C GLY A 190 -0.49 5.98 0.55
N GLY A 191 0.57 6.77 0.43
CA GLY A 191 0.78 8.01 1.19
C GLY A 191 -0.20 9.11 0.76
N TYR A 192 -0.43 9.26 -0.55
CA TYR A 192 -1.51 10.11 -1.09
C TYR A 192 -2.88 9.72 -0.53
N MET A 193 -3.20 8.43 -0.54
CA MET A 193 -4.49 7.96 -0.03
C MET A 193 -4.58 8.15 1.48
N THR A 194 -3.47 7.97 2.21
CA THR A 194 -3.42 8.28 3.65
C THR A 194 -3.75 9.75 3.92
N THR A 195 -3.10 10.69 3.24
CA THR A 195 -3.34 12.13 3.43
C THR A 195 -4.72 12.56 2.92
N TRP A 196 -5.21 11.95 1.84
CA TRP A 196 -6.58 12.14 1.35
C TRP A 196 -7.61 11.72 2.40
N LEU A 197 -7.47 10.52 2.94
CA LEU A 197 -8.43 9.93 3.87
C LEU A 197 -8.51 10.70 5.19
N ILE A 198 -7.39 11.18 5.74
CA ILE A 198 -7.41 11.97 6.98
C ILE A 198 -7.99 13.39 6.80
N GLY A 199 -7.91 13.95 5.58
CA GLY A 199 -8.53 15.25 5.26
C GLY A 199 -10.01 15.14 4.92
N THR A 200 -10.43 14.06 4.26
CA THR A 200 -11.81 13.90 3.77
C THR A 200 -12.72 13.11 4.72
N TYR A 201 -12.14 12.25 5.56
CA TYR A 201 -12.83 11.50 6.63
C TYR A 201 -12.17 11.79 8.00
N PRO A 202 -12.14 13.05 8.47
CA PRO A 202 -11.26 13.48 9.56
C PRO A 202 -11.56 12.85 10.93
N ASP A 203 -12.76 12.31 11.11
CA ASP A 203 -13.16 11.67 12.36
C ASP A 203 -12.97 10.15 12.35
N ALA A 204 -12.51 9.56 11.25
CA ALA A 204 -12.41 8.10 11.09
C ALA A 204 -11.11 7.49 11.64
N TRP A 205 -10.08 8.30 11.94
CA TRP A 205 -8.71 7.80 12.13
C TRP A 205 -8.15 8.13 13.52
N GLN A 206 -7.47 7.16 14.12
CA GLN A 206 -6.75 7.34 15.39
C GLN A 206 -5.36 7.94 15.16
N VAL A 207 -4.67 7.47 14.12
CA VAL A 207 -3.28 7.83 13.81
C VAL A 207 -3.00 7.58 12.34
N ALA A 208 -2.11 8.37 11.74
CA ALA A 208 -1.73 8.25 10.34
C ALA A 208 -0.21 8.24 10.12
N MET A 209 0.23 7.52 9.09
CA MET A 209 1.62 7.55 8.62
C MET A 209 1.67 7.63 7.09
N ALA A 210 2.23 8.72 6.59
CA ALA A 210 2.25 9.07 5.19
C ALA A 210 3.69 9.13 4.69
N GLY A 211 4.10 8.11 3.92
CA GLY A 211 5.45 7.99 3.38
C GLY A 211 5.52 8.35 1.91
N ALA A 212 6.47 9.20 1.52
CA ALA A 212 6.53 9.84 0.20
C ALA A 212 5.13 10.21 -0.32
N PRO A 213 4.32 10.98 0.45
CA PRO A 213 2.95 11.24 0.07
C PRO A 213 2.90 12.23 -1.08
N VAL A 214 2.18 11.89 -2.15
CA VAL A 214 1.74 12.92 -3.09
C VAL A 214 0.65 13.72 -2.38
N SER A 215 0.85 15.03 -2.24
CA SER A 215 -0.01 15.91 -1.46
C SER A 215 -0.65 17.03 -2.30
N ASP A 216 0.03 17.45 -3.37
CA ASP A 216 -0.45 18.38 -4.39
C ASP A 216 -0.16 17.82 -5.78
N LEU A 217 -1.22 17.50 -6.54
CA LEU A 217 -1.10 16.96 -7.89
C LEU A 217 -0.55 17.97 -8.92
N ILE A 218 -0.65 19.28 -8.67
CA ILE A 218 -0.03 20.29 -9.54
C ILE A 218 1.49 20.24 -9.36
N GLU A 219 1.95 20.27 -8.11
CA GLU A 219 3.37 20.16 -7.79
C GLU A 219 3.95 18.82 -8.26
N GLU A 220 3.17 17.74 -8.14
CA GLU A 220 3.55 16.43 -8.65
C GLU A 220 3.71 16.43 -10.18
N TYR A 221 2.80 17.09 -10.90
CA TYR A 221 2.90 17.23 -12.35
C TYR A 221 4.16 18.00 -12.77
N ASP A 222 4.52 19.04 -12.02
CA ASP A 222 5.64 19.93 -12.37
C ASP A 222 7.01 19.36 -12.00
N LEU A 223 7.11 18.72 -10.83
CA LEU A 223 8.41 18.40 -10.21
C LEU A 223 8.78 16.91 -10.32
N SER A 224 7.82 16.00 -10.48
CA SER A 224 8.11 14.57 -10.53
C SER A 224 8.68 14.11 -11.88
N ASP A 225 9.34 12.96 -11.87
CA ASP A 225 9.71 12.20 -13.08
C ASP A 225 8.49 11.54 -13.78
N GLY A 226 7.27 11.77 -13.28
CA GLY A 226 6.03 11.10 -13.68
C GLY A 226 5.04 11.96 -14.47
N ASN A 227 5.41 13.18 -14.87
CA ASN A 227 4.49 14.18 -15.45
C ASN A 227 3.64 13.66 -16.63
N VAL A 228 4.20 12.84 -17.52
CA VAL A 228 3.47 12.24 -18.67
C VAL A 228 2.38 11.28 -18.19
N ALA A 229 2.65 10.46 -17.17
CA ALA A 229 1.69 9.53 -16.61
C ALA A 229 0.54 10.28 -15.91
N TRP A 230 0.85 11.36 -15.19
CA TRP A 230 -0.14 12.23 -14.56
C TRP A 230 -1.02 12.95 -15.59
N ARG A 231 -0.41 13.50 -16.66
CA ARG A 231 -1.15 14.09 -17.79
C ARG A 231 -2.19 13.12 -18.34
N TYR A 232 -1.80 11.86 -18.56
CA TYR A 232 -2.72 10.85 -19.08
C TYR A 232 -3.83 10.52 -18.06
N SER A 233 -3.44 10.32 -16.80
CA SER A 233 -4.37 9.91 -15.72
C SER A 233 -5.38 10.99 -15.37
N MET A 234 -5.06 12.27 -15.56
CA MET A 234 -5.95 13.41 -15.33
C MET A 234 -6.56 13.95 -16.64
N GLY A 235 -6.32 13.27 -17.76
CA GLY A 235 -6.83 13.60 -19.09
C GLY A 235 -6.21 14.84 -19.75
N GLY A 236 -5.22 15.48 -19.15
CA GLY A 236 -4.53 16.66 -19.69
C GLY A 236 -3.64 17.37 -18.67
N SER A 237 -2.90 18.39 -19.12
CA SER A 237 -2.02 19.20 -18.27
C SER A 237 -2.85 20.12 -17.37
N PRO A 238 -2.45 20.38 -16.10
CA PRO A 238 -3.11 21.37 -15.26
C PRO A 238 -3.02 22.79 -15.86
N TRP A 239 -2.01 23.04 -16.69
CA TRP A 239 -1.73 24.32 -17.37
C TRP A 239 -2.46 24.48 -18.71
N THR A 240 -3.55 23.74 -18.91
CA THR A 240 -4.44 23.90 -20.07
C THR A 240 -5.83 24.25 -19.59
N GLU A 241 -6.59 24.94 -20.46
CA GLU A 241 -7.85 25.59 -20.10
C GLU A 241 -8.79 24.68 -19.29
N GLY A 242 -9.21 25.17 -18.12
CA GLY A 242 -10.19 24.52 -17.25
C GLY A 242 -9.72 23.31 -16.45
N ARG A 243 -8.45 22.89 -16.54
CA ARG A 243 -7.99 21.64 -15.89
C ARG A 243 -7.38 21.79 -14.51
N GLU A 244 -6.83 22.96 -14.18
CA GLU A 244 -6.21 23.22 -12.88
C GLU A 244 -7.14 22.84 -11.70
N LYS A 245 -8.43 23.18 -11.82
CA LYS A 245 -9.45 22.87 -10.80
C LYS A 245 -9.53 21.38 -10.49
N LEU A 246 -9.48 20.51 -11.49
CA LEU A 246 -9.53 19.06 -11.32
C LEU A 246 -8.34 18.54 -10.51
N TYR A 247 -7.14 19.08 -10.78
CA TYR A 247 -5.94 18.72 -10.04
C TYR A 247 -6.06 19.17 -8.58
N ARG A 248 -6.47 20.42 -8.33
CA ARG A 248 -6.66 20.93 -6.96
C ARG A 248 -7.70 20.14 -6.17
N GLU A 249 -8.86 19.85 -6.76
CA GLU A 249 -9.90 19.05 -6.09
C GLU A 249 -9.47 17.62 -5.76
N GLN A 250 -8.41 17.12 -6.41
CA GLN A 250 -7.84 15.82 -6.15
C GLN A 250 -6.51 15.89 -5.37
N SER A 251 -6.07 17.07 -4.94
CA SER A 251 -4.89 17.26 -4.11
C SER A 251 -5.26 17.13 -2.62
N PRO A 252 -4.68 16.19 -1.84
CA PRO A 252 -4.93 16.07 -0.41
C PRO A 252 -4.71 17.36 0.40
N ILE A 253 -3.75 18.21 -0.01
CA ILE A 253 -3.46 19.49 0.65
C ILE A 253 -4.68 20.43 0.67
N THR A 254 -5.61 20.31 -0.28
CA THR A 254 -6.86 21.09 -0.33
C THR A 254 -7.75 20.85 0.89
N TYR A 255 -7.60 19.71 1.57
CA TYR A 255 -8.42 19.32 2.72
C TYR A 255 -7.64 19.37 4.04
N VAL A 256 -6.41 19.91 4.05
CA VAL A 256 -5.52 19.86 5.22
C VAL A 256 -6.08 20.54 6.46
N THR A 257 -6.89 21.59 6.30
CA THR A 257 -7.52 22.33 7.41
C THR A 257 -8.56 21.51 8.18
N ARG A 258 -8.98 20.37 7.64
CA ARG A 258 -9.92 19.45 8.29
C ARG A 258 -9.21 18.36 9.08
N VAL A 259 -7.90 18.17 8.88
CA VAL A 259 -7.13 17.09 9.48
C VAL A 259 -7.03 17.31 10.98
N LYS A 260 -7.33 16.26 11.75
CA LYS A 260 -7.19 16.22 13.22
C LYS A 260 -6.29 15.09 13.70
N THR A 261 -5.92 14.19 12.79
CA THR A 261 -5.27 12.92 13.11
C THR A 261 -3.77 13.12 13.32
N PRO A 262 -3.19 12.64 14.43
CA PRO A 262 -1.74 12.63 14.61
C PRO A 262 -1.05 11.93 13.45
N THR A 263 -0.10 12.61 12.80
CA THR A 263 0.47 12.17 11.52
C THR A 263 1.99 12.13 11.53
N LEU A 264 2.58 10.98 11.21
CA LEU A 264 4.00 10.86 10.87
C LEU A 264 4.16 11.01 9.35
N VAL A 265 4.92 12.02 8.91
CA VAL A 265 5.27 12.23 7.51
C VAL A 265 6.69 11.77 7.26
N MET A 266 6.93 11.02 6.19
CA MET A 266 8.27 10.55 5.82
C MET A 266 8.56 10.76 4.34
N SER A 267 9.82 10.96 3.97
CA SER A 267 10.27 11.04 2.57
C SER A 267 11.76 10.70 2.44
N LEU A 268 12.23 10.55 1.20
CA LEU A 268 13.66 10.56 0.87
C LEU A 268 14.04 11.92 0.30
N MET A 269 15.18 12.47 0.69
CA MET A 269 15.61 13.80 0.26
C MET A 269 15.84 13.94 -1.25
N GLU A 270 16.26 12.87 -1.91
CA GLU A 270 16.49 12.81 -3.37
C GLU A 270 15.50 11.85 -4.05
N ASP A 271 14.21 11.98 -3.69
CA ASP A 271 13.10 11.31 -4.36
C ASP A 271 12.63 12.13 -5.57
N PHE A 272 12.84 11.62 -6.78
CA PHE A 272 12.35 12.26 -8.01
C PHE A 272 10.97 11.73 -8.43
N ARG A 273 10.50 10.64 -7.82
CA ARG A 273 9.18 10.06 -8.11
C ARG A 273 8.11 10.82 -7.36
N VAL A 274 8.32 11.08 -6.08
CA VAL A 274 7.50 12.01 -5.28
C VAL A 274 8.43 12.99 -4.60
N PRO A 275 8.64 14.17 -5.20
CA PRO A 275 9.57 15.18 -4.69
C PRO A 275 9.37 15.49 -3.21
N THR A 276 10.47 15.58 -2.46
CA THR A 276 10.49 15.88 -1.01
C THR A 276 9.64 17.09 -0.62
N ALA A 277 9.51 18.06 -1.53
CA ALA A 277 8.69 19.24 -1.37
C ALA A 277 7.22 18.89 -1.04
N GLN A 278 6.68 17.81 -1.61
CA GLN A 278 5.34 17.29 -1.27
C GLN A 278 5.19 17.00 0.23
N ALA A 279 6.13 16.22 0.78
CA ALA A 279 6.13 15.84 2.19
C ALA A 279 6.34 17.06 3.10
N LEU A 280 7.27 17.95 2.74
CA LEU A 280 7.56 19.17 3.50
C LEU A 280 6.38 20.15 3.51
N THR A 281 5.73 20.35 2.37
CA THR A 281 4.56 21.22 2.22
C THR A 281 3.41 20.70 3.08
N TYR A 282 3.10 19.40 3.01
CA TYR A 282 2.03 18.81 3.82
C TYR A 282 2.37 18.85 5.32
N TYR A 283 3.60 18.52 5.71
CA TYR A 283 4.07 18.63 7.10
C TYR A 283 3.87 20.05 7.66
N ARG A 284 4.30 21.08 6.93
CA ARG A 284 4.14 22.48 7.37
C ARG A 284 2.67 22.85 7.52
N ALA A 285 1.84 22.48 6.55
CA ALA A 285 0.42 22.75 6.62
C ALA A 285 -0.26 22.06 7.82
N LEU A 286 0.13 20.82 8.16
CA LEU A 286 -0.35 20.16 9.38
C LEU A 286 0.07 20.91 10.65
N LYS A 287 1.33 21.35 10.71
CA LYS A 287 1.85 22.15 11.84
C LYS A 287 1.12 23.48 12.00
N ASP A 288 0.84 24.18 10.91
CA ASP A 288 0.11 25.45 10.91
C ASP A 288 -1.33 25.30 11.40
N ASN A 289 -1.93 24.11 11.20
CA ASN A 289 -3.27 23.77 11.68
C ASN A 289 -3.27 23.10 13.08
N GLY A 290 -2.13 23.08 13.78
CA GLY A 290 -2.03 22.57 15.15
C GLY A 290 -2.15 21.05 15.27
N VAL A 291 -1.95 20.30 14.18
CA VAL A 291 -2.00 18.82 14.20
C VAL A 291 -0.71 18.28 14.81
N GLU A 292 -0.82 17.31 15.71
CA GLU A 292 0.36 16.56 16.21
C GLU A 292 1.05 15.85 15.04
N THR A 293 2.26 16.30 14.70
CA THR A 293 2.94 15.87 13.48
C THR A 293 4.44 15.78 13.70
N GLU A 294 5.04 14.69 13.22
CA GLU A 294 6.49 14.51 13.08
C GLU A 294 6.85 14.37 11.58
N TYR A 295 8.04 14.84 11.20
CA TYR A 295 8.59 14.66 9.85
C TYR A 295 9.98 14.05 9.90
N ILE A 296 10.17 12.95 9.15
CA ILE A 296 11.44 12.25 9.03
C ILE A 296 11.86 12.21 7.56
N ALA A 297 13.02 12.82 7.27
CA ALA A 297 13.64 12.76 5.95
C ALA A 297 14.82 11.79 5.96
N PHE A 298 14.77 10.77 5.11
CA PHE A 298 15.89 9.86 4.90
C PHE A 298 16.87 10.46 3.88
N PRO A 299 18.19 10.38 4.12
CA PRO A 299 19.17 10.81 3.12
C PRO A 299 19.19 9.84 1.93
N GLY A 300 19.67 10.34 0.79
CA GLY A 300 19.98 9.53 -0.38
C GLY A 300 18.89 9.46 -1.45
N ARG A 301 19.29 8.88 -2.58
CA ARG A 301 18.52 8.83 -3.83
C ARG A 301 17.59 7.64 -3.91
N GLY A 302 16.38 7.90 -4.38
CA GLY A 302 15.40 6.87 -4.71
C GLY A 302 14.03 7.18 -4.14
N HIS A 303 13.08 6.29 -4.40
CA HIS A 303 11.69 6.46 -3.98
C HIS A 303 11.36 5.76 -2.67
N ASN A 304 12.28 4.95 -2.13
CA ASN A 304 12.09 4.17 -0.90
C ASN A 304 13.44 4.03 -0.20
N PRO A 305 13.47 4.00 1.15
CA PRO A 305 14.68 3.68 1.89
C PRO A 305 14.91 2.16 1.78
N ARG A 306 15.84 1.78 0.89
CA ARG A 306 16.08 0.37 0.50
C ARG A 306 17.30 -0.25 1.15
N ASP A 307 18.25 0.54 1.62
CA ASP A 307 19.36 -0.03 2.36
C ASP A 307 18.84 -0.65 3.68
N PRO A 308 19.51 -1.69 4.20
CA PRO A 308 19.01 -2.42 5.36
C PRO A 308 18.78 -1.55 6.60
N VAL A 309 19.61 -0.51 6.80
CA VAL A 309 19.55 0.36 7.98
C VAL A 309 18.32 1.26 7.90
N HIS A 310 18.15 2.02 6.82
CA HIS A 310 17.00 2.90 6.69
C HIS A 310 15.69 2.14 6.47
N SER A 311 15.72 0.95 5.85
CA SER A 311 14.52 0.12 5.71
C SER A 311 14.02 -0.41 7.07
N LEU A 312 14.95 -0.86 7.92
CA LEU A 312 14.66 -1.23 9.30
C LEU A 312 14.13 -0.04 10.09
N GLU A 313 14.83 1.10 10.02
CA GLU A 313 14.45 2.31 10.76
C GLU A 313 13.08 2.84 10.35
N ARG A 314 12.77 2.86 9.04
CA ARG A 314 11.44 3.20 8.55
C ARG A 314 10.39 2.29 9.19
N SER A 315 10.60 0.98 9.18
CA SER A 315 9.64 0.02 9.73
C SER A 315 9.46 0.21 11.24
N ARG A 316 10.55 0.47 11.96
CA ARG A 316 10.54 0.78 13.40
C ARG A 316 9.74 2.03 13.71
N LEU A 317 10.04 3.15 13.05
CA LEU A 317 9.36 4.43 13.24
C LEU A 317 7.85 4.32 12.97
N TRP A 318 7.49 3.55 11.94
CA TRP A 318 6.10 3.28 11.58
C TRP A 318 5.36 2.53 12.70
N VAL A 319 5.94 1.43 13.18
CA VAL A 319 5.36 0.62 14.26
C VAL A 319 5.28 1.41 15.57
N ASP A 320 6.35 2.15 15.92
CA ASP A 320 6.42 2.92 17.15
C ASP A 320 5.39 4.06 17.17
N TRP A 321 5.14 4.71 16.03
CA TRP A 321 4.13 5.76 15.93
C TRP A 321 2.71 5.21 16.15
N VAL A 322 2.37 4.04 15.58
CA VAL A 322 1.09 3.37 15.86
C VAL A 322 0.98 3.02 17.33
N ARG A 323 1.99 2.36 17.88
CA ARG A 323 2.02 1.92 19.28
C ARG A 323 1.83 3.07 20.26
N ARG A 324 2.44 4.22 19.98
CA ARG A 324 2.31 5.44 20.79
C ARG A 324 0.86 5.96 20.86
N HIS A 325 0.09 5.84 19.77
CA HIS A 325 -1.24 6.45 19.65
C HIS A 325 -2.42 5.48 19.81
N MET A 326 -2.19 4.18 19.56
CA MET A 326 -3.21 3.13 19.74
C MET A 326 -3.03 2.35 21.06
N GLY A 327 -1.92 2.56 21.77
CA GLY A 327 -1.49 1.72 22.89
C GLY A 327 -0.83 0.42 22.43
N ALA A 328 -0.13 -0.27 23.34
CA ALA A 328 0.30 -1.64 23.09
C ALA A 328 -0.94 -2.55 23.09
N PRO A 329 -1.17 -3.39 22.06
CA PRO A 329 -2.19 -4.42 22.13
C PRO A 329 -1.99 -5.29 23.36
N LEU A 330 -3.09 -5.71 23.97
CA LEU A 330 -3.07 -6.53 25.18
C LEU A 330 -2.24 -7.81 24.91
N PRO A 331 -1.36 -8.21 25.85
CA PRO A 331 -0.46 -9.35 25.69
C PRO A 331 -1.19 -10.70 25.60
#